data_AF-A0A1Z9Y7K8-F1
#
_entry.id   AF-A0A1Z9Y7K8-F1
#
_cell.length_a   1.000
_cell.length_b   1.000
_cell.length_c   1.000
_cell.angle_alpha   90.00
_cell.angle_beta   90.00
_cell.angle_gamma   90.00
#
_symmetry.space_group_name_H-M   'P 1'
#
loop_
_entity.id
_entity.type
_entity.pdbx_description
1 polymer ?
#
loop_
_entity_poly.entity_id
_entity_poly.type
_entity_poly.pdbx_seq_one_letter_code
_entity_poly.pdbx_strand_id
1 'polypeptide(L)'
;MSDLQPVVKNDTLYCFYDLLHSPITFDSLQFLVFAEIVRKHRGFPKLMVIIGFGDGGTFRKHTEKDHVLDQDEKMWRVRHVIEPPCWSLPSCVGTWICVDRAEMIRFHSLLANDNIFPIDYAPDQPKVAFTVRQLVHLHKHNQDVKVFSAPAIAKRKIDEWCKIAKIDRPLVVLSIRYDQVHQWKNADQATFEEFQQYLLDRGFAVAVIPDTYLVTRGVIPRVKPGVSIFFQGALDFELRAALFERAFMTISKHGGPTMYNLFRHGSRFLIFQGDTVLPSTDEFTRMWDVQWGDQPPWCTEHQRIVYQEDTLQNLIDNADPILSTAPMDEAR
;
A
#
# COMPACT_ATOMS: atom_id res chain seq x y z
N MET A 1 11.32 -32.54 -19.33
CA MET A 1 11.70 -31.76 -18.13
C MET A 1 10.98 -32.40 -16.98
N SER A 2 11.69 -32.79 -15.92
CA SER A 2 11.12 -33.58 -14.82
C SER A 2 9.91 -32.90 -14.20
N ASP A 3 8.82 -33.66 -14.03
CA ASP A 3 7.63 -33.28 -13.27
C ASP A 3 7.98 -33.02 -11.81
N LEU A 4 8.52 -31.82 -11.53
CA LEU A 4 8.58 -31.31 -10.17
C LEU A 4 7.14 -31.01 -9.76
N GLN A 5 6.50 -31.98 -9.11
CA GLN A 5 5.19 -31.77 -8.51
C GLN A 5 5.32 -30.71 -7.41
N PRO A 6 4.47 -29.68 -7.41
CA PRO A 6 4.49 -28.66 -6.37
C PRO A 6 4.20 -29.32 -5.02
N VAL A 7 5.06 -29.04 -4.03
CA VAL A 7 4.91 -29.57 -2.67
C VAL A 7 3.82 -28.79 -1.95
N VAL A 8 2.62 -29.38 -1.85
CA VAL A 8 1.52 -28.87 -1.02
C VAL A 8 1.84 -29.11 0.45
N LYS A 9 1.65 -28.09 1.28
CA LYS A 9 1.86 -28.17 2.72
C LYS A 9 0.56 -27.91 3.45
N ASN A 10 0.13 -28.90 4.24
CA ASN A 10 -1.13 -28.82 5.01
C ASN A 10 -1.15 -27.67 6.03
N ASP A 11 0.00 -27.12 6.40
CA ASP A 11 0.15 -26.01 7.35
C ASP A 11 0.18 -24.62 6.69
N THR A 12 -0.26 -24.49 5.43
CA THR A 12 -0.20 -23.24 4.66
C THR A 12 -1.58 -22.86 4.14
N LEU A 13 -1.96 -21.60 4.31
CA LEU A 13 -3.08 -21.00 3.56
C LEU A 13 -2.57 -20.51 2.20
N TYR A 14 -3.17 -20.98 1.11
CA TYR A 14 -2.89 -20.55 -0.26
C TYR A 14 -3.91 -19.49 -0.68
N CYS A 15 -3.41 -18.29 -0.94
CA CYS A 15 -4.21 -17.10 -1.20
C CYS A 15 -4.15 -16.75 -2.69
N PHE A 16 -5.22 -17.01 -3.43
CA PHE A 16 -5.30 -16.77 -4.86
C PHE A 16 -5.72 -15.33 -5.16
N TYR A 17 -4.77 -14.54 -5.66
CA TYR A 17 -5.00 -13.23 -6.24
C TYR A 17 -5.18 -13.36 -7.75
N ASP A 18 -6.42 -13.57 -8.18
CA ASP A 18 -6.74 -13.86 -9.57
C ASP A 18 -6.89 -12.57 -10.39
N LEU A 19 -5.95 -12.33 -11.31
CA LEU A 19 -5.86 -11.14 -12.16
C LEU A 19 -6.93 -11.11 -13.26
N LEU A 20 -7.70 -12.17 -13.46
CA LEU A 20 -8.88 -12.13 -14.35
C LEU A 20 -9.98 -11.22 -13.77
N HIS A 21 -10.04 -11.08 -12.44
CA HIS A 21 -11.06 -10.28 -11.73
C HIS A 21 -10.50 -9.25 -10.76
N SER A 22 -9.26 -9.42 -10.30
CA SER A 22 -8.60 -8.51 -9.37
C SER A 22 -7.83 -7.43 -10.12
N PRO A 23 -7.78 -6.19 -9.61
CA PRO A 23 -7.03 -5.11 -10.24
C PRO A 23 -5.52 -5.30 -10.10
N ILE A 24 -4.74 -4.76 -11.03
CA ILE A 24 -3.28 -4.66 -10.93
C ILE A 24 -2.84 -3.35 -10.23
N THR A 25 -3.44 -3.10 -9.07
CA THR A 25 -3.27 -1.90 -8.24
C THR A 25 -2.96 -2.31 -6.80
N PHE A 26 -2.71 -1.33 -5.94
CA PHE A 26 -2.51 -1.53 -4.50
C PHE A 26 -3.78 -1.93 -3.73
N ASP A 27 -4.90 -2.18 -4.40
CA ASP A 27 -6.05 -2.85 -3.77
C ASP A 27 -5.66 -4.27 -3.29
N SER A 28 -4.57 -4.83 -3.81
CA SER A 28 -3.92 -6.03 -3.27
C SER A 28 -3.57 -5.93 -1.78
N LEU A 29 -3.28 -4.73 -1.24
CA LEU A 29 -3.06 -4.55 0.19
C LEU A 29 -4.32 -4.92 1.00
N GLN A 30 -5.51 -4.58 0.51
CA GLN A 30 -6.76 -4.95 1.19
C GLN A 30 -6.98 -6.46 1.12
N PHE A 31 -6.69 -7.09 -0.02
CA PHE A 31 -6.70 -8.54 -0.15
C PHE A 31 -5.77 -9.24 0.85
N LEU A 32 -4.56 -8.70 1.03
CA LEU A 32 -3.59 -9.23 2.00
C LEU A 32 -4.10 -9.11 3.45
N VAL A 33 -4.85 -8.06 3.78
CA VAL A 33 -5.52 -7.94 5.09
C VAL A 33 -6.54 -9.05 5.29
N PHE A 34 -7.41 -9.32 4.30
CA PHE A 34 -8.36 -10.43 4.40
C PHE A 34 -7.66 -11.79 4.51
N ALA A 35 -6.64 -12.02 3.68
CA ALA A 35 -5.86 -13.24 3.70
C ALA A 35 -5.27 -13.51 5.08
N GLU A 36 -4.71 -12.49 5.73
CA GLU A 36 -4.13 -12.61 7.06
C GLU A 36 -5.20 -12.86 8.14
N ILE A 37 -6.36 -12.21 8.07
CA ILE A 37 -7.48 -12.46 8.99
C ILE A 37 -7.96 -13.90 8.86
N VAL A 38 -8.16 -14.40 7.63
CA VAL A 38 -8.59 -15.78 7.39
C VAL A 38 -7.52 -16.78 7.84
N ARG A 39 -6.23 -16.50 7.59
CA ARG A 39 -5.11 -17.33 8.06
C ARG A 39 -5.16 -17.49 9.57
N LYS A 40 -5.27 -16.38 10.31
CA LYS A 40 -5.38 -16.38 11.77
C LYS A 40 -6.61 -17.14 12.25
N HIS A 41 -7.77 -16.89 11.64
CA HIS A 41 -9.03 -17.53 12.01
C HIS A 41 -9.01 -19.05 11.82
N ARG A 42 -8.39 -19.54 10.74
CA ARG A 42 -8.26 -20.97 10.43
C ARG A 42 -7.03 -21.64 11.08
N GLY A 43 -6.24 -20.88 11.85
CA GLY A 43 -5.10 -21.43 12.60
C GLY A 43 -3.89 -21.84 11.74
N PHE A 44 -3.77 -21.35 10.50
CA PHE A 44 -2.59 -21.64 9.69
C PHE A 44 -1.38 -20.82 10.17
N PRO A 45 -0.18 -21.41 10.36
CA PRO A 45 0.99 -20.66 10.79
C PRO A 45 1.52 -19.68 9.73
N LYS A 46 1.27 -19.93 8.45
CA LYS A 46 1.81 -19.16 7.33
C LYS A 46 0.85 -19.11 6.15
N LEU A 47 1.09 -18.20 5.23
CA LEU A 47 0.38 -18.11 3.96
C LEU A 47 1.33 -18.00 2.76
N MET A 48 0.86 -18.38 1.59
CA MET A 48 1.53 -18.21 0.30
C MET A 48 0.56 -17.55 -0.68
N VAL A 49 1.01 -16.53 -1.40
CA VAL A 49 0.16 -15.81 -2.35
C VAL A 49 0.37 -16.36 -3.76
N ILE A 50 -0.71 -16.80 -4.39
CA ILE A 50 -0.72 -17.28 -5.77
C ILE A 50 -1.31 -16.17 -6.64
N ILE A 51 -0.50 -15.57 -7.50
CA ILE A 51 -0.92 -14.52 -8.43
C ILE A 51 -1.23 -15.20 -9.77
N GLY A 52 -2.53 -15.41 -10.02
CA GLY A 52 -3.01 -16.17 -11.17
C GLY A 52 -3.44 -15.27 -12.32
N PHE A 53 -3.13 -15.66 -13.56
CA PHE A 53 -3.57 -14.98 -14.78
C PHE A 53 -4.85 -15.62 -15.32
N GLY A 54 -5.58 -14.91 -16.18
CA GLY A 54 -6.65 -15.48 -16.98
C GLY A 54 -6.13 -16.34 -18.13
N ASP A 55 -7.06 -16.95 -18.88
CA ASP A 55 -6.72 -17.77 -20.05
C ASP A 55 -5.81 -17.01 -21.03
N GLY A 56 -4.76 -17.67 -21.50
CA GLY A 56 -3.76 -17.06 -22.40
C GLY A 56 -2.98 -15.89 -21.79
N GLY A 57 -2.84 -15.83 -20.46
CA GLY A 57 -2.13 -14.75 -19.78
C GLY A 57 -2.94 -13.45 -19.71
N THR A 58 -4.27 -13.53 -19.78
CA THR A 58 -5.12 -12.35 -19.79
C THR A 58 -5.29 -11.72 -18.42
N PHE A 59 -5.65 -10.43 -18.42
CA PHE A 59 -5.97 -9.65 -17.23
C PHE A 59 -7.43 -9.19 -17.29
N ARG A 60 -7.95 -8.78 -16.14
CA ARG A 60 -9.21 -8.07 -15.99
C ARG A 60 -9.32 -6.91 -16.99
N LYS A 61 -10.53 -6.69 -17.49
CA LYS A 61 -10.92 -5.59 -18.40
C LYS A 61 -12.20 -4.91 -17.92
N HIS A 62 -12.16 -4.24 -16.76
CA HIS A 62 -13.36 -3.66 -16.12
C HIS A 62 -13.30 -2.14 -15.99
N THR A 63 -12.10 -1.56 -15.85
CA THR A 63 -11.90 -0.11 -15.68
C THR A 63 -11.15 0.49 -16.87
N GLU A 64 -11.24 1.81 -17.07
CA GLU A 64 -10.48 2.52 -18.12
C GLU A 64 -8.98 2.19 -18.05
N LYS A 65 -8.41 2.20 -16.84
CA LYS A 65 -7.01 1.84 -16.61
C LYS A 65 -6.68 0.42 -17.09
N ASP A 66 -7.61 -0.53 -16.96
CA ASP A 66 -7.40 -1.89 -17.45
C ASP A 66 -7.33 -1.93 -18.99
N HIS A 67 -7.99 -0.99 -19.68
CA HIS A 67 -7.98 -0.91 -21.15
C HIS A 67 -6.79 -0.16 -21.71
N VAL A 68 -6.32 0.88 -21.01
CA VAL A 68 -5.22 1.75 -21.48
C VAL A 68 -3.84 1.10 -21.32
N LEU A 69 -3.64 0.26 -20.30
CA LEU A 69 -2.35 -0.39 -20.07
C LEU A 69 -2.15 -1.57 -21.03
N ASP A 70 -0.99 -1.60 -21.70
CA ASP A 70 -0.56 -2.75 -22.49
C ASP A 70 -0.13 -3.94 -21.61
N GLN A 71 0.06 -5.11 -22.22
CA GLN A 71 0.36 -6.35 -21.49
C GLN A 71 1.70 -6.29 -20.73
N ASP A 72 2.70 -5.61 -21.28
CA ASP A 72 4.05 -5.55 -20.68
C ASP A 72 4.03 -4.65 -19.44
N GLU A 73 3.35 -3.50 -19.50
CA GLU A 73 3.11 -2.62 -18.36
C GLU A 73 2.27 -3.32 -17.28
N LYS A 74 1.28 -4.13 -17.66
CA LYS A 74 0.52 -4.95 -16.70
C LYS A 74 1.41 -5.97 -16.00
N MET A 75 2.27 -6.68 -16.74
CA MET A 75 3.23 -7.61 -16.17
C MET A 75 4.27 -6.92 -15.28
N TRP A 76 4.71 -5.72 -15.67
CA TRP A 76 5.59 -4.89 -14.86
C TRP A 76 4.94 -4.55 -13.52
N ARG A 77 3.64 -4.19 -13.52
CA ARG A 77 2.87 -3.95 -12.30
C ARG A 77 2.70 -5.19 -11.44
N VAL A 78 2.57 -6.38 -12.02
CA VAL A 78 2.55 -7.61 -11.21
C VAL A 78 3.82 -7.71 -10.35
N ARG A 79 4.99 -7.47 -10.96
CA ARG A 79 6.30 -7.58 -10.29
C ARG A 79 6.61 -6.43 -9.33
N HIS A 80 6.07 -5.24 -9.55
CA HIS A 80 6.45 -4.04 -8.77
C HIS A 80 5.33 -3.48 -7.88
N VAL A 81 4.07 -3.88 -8.11
CA VAL A 81 2.89 -3.38 -7.39
C VAL A 81 2.15 -4.50 -6.66
N ILE A 82 2.03 -5.70 -7.25
CA ILE A 82 1.22 -6.79 -6.65
C ILE A 82 2.06 -7.71 -5.77
N GLU A 83 3.16 -8.23 -6.31
CA GLU A 83 4.03 -9.16 -5.59
C GLU A 83 4.73 -8.51 -4.39
N PRO A 84 5.39 -7.34 -4.49
CA PRO A 84 6.22 -6.83 -3.40
C PRO A 84 5.47 -6.57 -2.08
N PRO A 85 4.23 -6.03 -2.07
CA PRO A 85 3.46 -5.90 -0.83
C PRO A 85 3.20 -7.21 -0.07
N CYS A 86 3.22 -8.36 -0.75
CA CYS A 86 3.04 -9.67 -0.11
C CYS A 86 4.11 -9.91 0.96
N TRP A 87 5.34 -9.42 0.74
CA TRP A 87 6.45 -9.57 1.68
C TRP A 87 6.36 -8.65 2.90
N SER A 88 5.43 -7.70 2.90
CA SER A 88 5.12 -6.89 4.09
C SER A 88 4.13 -7.56 5.04
N LEU A 89 3.67 -8.78 4.72
CA LEU A 89 2.99 -9.65 5.68
C LEU A 89 4.02 -10.57 6.34
N PRO A 90 4.22 -10.50 7.67
CA PRO A 90 5.17 -11.37 8.38
C PRO A 90 4.88 -12.88 8.22
N SER A 91 3.64 -13.24 7.93
CA SER A 91 3.18 -14.63 7.72
C SER A 91 3.38 -15.14 6.29
N CYS A 92 3.71 -14.27 5.33
CA CYS A 92 3.91 -14.64 3.94
C CYS A 92 5.26 -15.32 3.76
N VAL A 93 5.24 -16.58 3.29
CA VAL A 93 6.46 -17.39 3.09
C VAL A 93 6.80 -17.59 1.61
N GLY A 94 5.99 -17.04 0.71
CA GLY A 94 6.18 -17.23 -0.72
C GLY A 94 5.13 -16.55 -1.57
N THR A 95 5.55 -16.23 -2.78
CA THR A 95 4.69 -15.81 -3.89
C THR A 95 4.88 -16.78 -5.05
N TRP A 96 3.84 -17.00 -5.83
CA TRP A 96 3.95 -17.71 -7.11
C TRP A 96 3.13 -16.97 -8.17
N ILE A 97 3.83 -16.47 -9.18
CA ILE A 97 3.23 -15.86 -10.35
C ILE A 97 2.94 -16.96 -11.38
N CYS A 98 1.68 -17.35 -11.49
CA CYS A 98 1.22 -18.42 -12.36
C CYS A 98 0.58 -17.85 -13.64
N VAL A 99 1.36 -17.80 -14.71
CA VAL A 99 0.91 -17.27 -16.01
C VAL A 99 0.03 -18.27 -16.77
N ASP A 100 0.25 -19.57 -16.58
CA ASP A 100 -0.54 -20.63 -17.20
C ASP A 100 -1.73 -21.01 -16.30
N ARG A 101 -2.95 -20.66 -16.74
CA ARG A 101 -4.19 -21.00 -16.05
C ARG A 101 -4.34 -22.51 -15.82
N ALA A 102 -3.92 -23.35 -16.75
CA ALA A 102 -4.04 -24.80 -16.62
C ALA A 102 -3.16 -25.34 -15.50
N GLU A 103 -1.98 -24.75 -15.31
CA GLU A 103 -1.11 -25.06 -14.17
C GLU A 103 -1.71 -24.60 -12.84
N MET A 104 -2.33 -23.42 -12.80
CA MET A 104 -3.06 -22.95 -11.61
C MET A 104 -4.21 -23.89 -11.24
N ILE A 105 -4.98 -24.36 -12.24
CA ILE A 105 -6.07 -25.33 -12.05
C ILE A 105 -5.52 -26.65 -11.49
N ARG A 106 -4.43 -27.16 -12.07
CA ARG A 106 -3.78 -28.39 -11.60
C ARG A 106 -3.26 -28.24 -10.17
N PHE A 107 -2.71 -27.08 -9.81
CA PHE A 107 -2.26 -26.85 -8.44
C PHE A 107 -3.42 -26.74 -7.46
N HIS A 108 -4.47 -25.98 -7.81
CA HIS A 108 -5.67 -25.81 -7.00
C HIS A 108 -6.35 -27.16 -6.68
N SER A 109 -6.41 -28.09 -7.64
CA SER A 109 -7.02 -29.42 -7.42
C SER A 109 -6.27 -30.31 -6.44
N LEU A 110 -5.03 -29.96 -6.06
CA LEU A 110 -4.24 -30.67 -5.05
C LEU A 110 -4.47 -30.12 -3.63
N LEU A 111 -5.20 -29.00 -3.49
CA LEU A 111 -5.40 -28.33 -2.21
C LEU A 111 -6.70 -28.78 -1.54
N ALA A 112 -6.67 -28.94 -0.22
CA ALA A 112 -7.89 -29.05 0.57
C ALA A 112 -8.60 -27.69 0.63
N ASN A 113 -9.94 -27.68 0.61
CA ASN A 113 -10.73 -26.44 0.59
C ASN A 113 -10.40 -25.49 1.76
N ASP A 114 -10.08 -26.03 2.94
CA ASP A 114 -9.72 -25.22 4.11
C ASP A 114 -8.40 -24.46 3.93
N ASN A 115 -7.50 -24.96 3.06
CA ASN A 115 -6.23 -24.32 2.72
C ASN A 115 -6.37 -23.22 1.67
N ILE A 116 -7.58 -22.89 1.20
CA ILE A 116 -7.79 -21.97 0.08
C ILE A 116 -8.44 -20.68 0.57
N PHE A 117 -7.86 -19.56 0.13
CA PHE A 117 -8.46 -18.23 0.20
C PHE A 117 -8.41 -17.57 -1.20
N PRO A 118 -9.43 -16.81 -1.64
CA PRO A 118 -10.70 -16.52 -0.98
C PRO A 118 -11.55 -17.75 -0.62
N ILE A 119 -12.49 -17.58 0.31
CA ILE A 119 -13.47 -18.63 0.64
C ILE A 119 -14.28 -18.95 -0.63
N ASP A 120 -14.46 -20.24 -0.90
CA ASP A 120 -15.13 -20.77 -2.10
C ASP A 120 -14.48 -20.33 -3.42
N TYR A 121 -13.17 -20.04 -3.41
CA TYR A 121 -12.42 -19.79 -4.62
C TYR A 121 -12.25 -21.07 -5.44
N ALA A 122 -12.62 -21.00 -6.71
CA ALA A 122 -12.26 -21.98 -7.73
C ALA A 122 -11.77 -21.25 -8.99
N PRO A 123 -10.80 -21.80 -9.74
CA PRO A 123 -10.31 -21.19 -10.98
C PRO A 123 -11.38 -20.98 -12.07
N ASP A 124 -12.46 -21.75 -12.09
CA ASP A 124 -13.59 -21.57 -13.01
C ASP A 124 -14.64 -20.60 -12.46
N GLN A 125 -14.66 -20.39 -11.14
CA GLN A 125 -15.51 -19.43 -10.45
C GLN A 125 -14.70 -18.51 -9.51
N PRO A 126 -13.82 -17.67 -10.06
CA PRO A 126 -12.93 -16.85 -9.26
C PRO A 126 -13.69 -15.86 -8.37
N LYS A 127 -13.13 -15.64 -7.19
CA LYS A 127 -13.67 -14.76 -6.16
C LYS A 127 -12.70 -13.61 -5.91
N VAL A 128 -13.25 -12.45 -5.57
CA VAL A 128 -12.49 -11.27 -5.21
C VAL A 128 -12.75 -10.90 -3.75
N ALA A 129 -11.69 -10.50 -3.04
CA ALA A 129 -11.75 -10.11 -1.65
C ALA A 129 -10.84 -8.90 -1.41
N PHE A 130 -11.24 -7.71 -1.86
CA PHE A 130 -10.42 -6.50 -1.76
C PHE A 130 -11.23 -5.23 -1.46
N THR A 131 -12.46 -5.33 -0.94
CA THR A 131 -13.29 -4.13 -0.72
C THR A 131 -13.18 -3.59 0.71
N VAL A 132 -13.03 -2.27 0.86
CA VAL A 132 -12.88 -1.62 2.19
C VAL A 132 -14.10 -1.85 3.08
N ARG A 133 -15.32 -1.78 2.53
CA ARG A 133 -16.57 -2.04 3.28
C ARG A 133 -16.56 -3.37 4.03
N GLN A 134 -16.00 -4.42 3.41
CA GLN A 134 -15.86 -5.72 4.06
C GLN A 134 -14.86 -5.66 5.23
N LEU A 135 -13.79 -4.86 5.15
CA LEU A 135 -12.85 -4.64 6.25
C LEU A 135 -13.49 -3.87 7.42
N VAL A 136 -14.35 -2.89 7.14
CA VAL A 136 -15.15 -2.20 8.18
C VAL A 136 -16.02 -3.19 8.93
N HIS A 137 -16.70 -4.08 8.20
CA HIS A 137 -17.49 -5.13 8.82
C HIS A 137 -16.64 -6.05 9.72
N LEU A 138 -15.47 -6.50 9.26
CA LEU A 138 -14.58 -7.35 10.05
C LEU A 138 -14.04 -6.64 11.30
N HIS A 139 -13.67 -5.36 11.17
CA HIS A 139 -13.21 -4.57 12.31
C HIS A 139 -14.31 -4.41 13.37
N LYS A 140 -15.55 -4.14 12.96
CA LYS A 140 -16.74 -4.11 13.85
C LYS A 140 -16.95 -5.45 14.59
N HIS A 141 -16.39 -6.55 14.11
CA HIS A 141 -16.40 -7.89 14.73
C HIS A 141 -15.04 -8.24 15.39
N ASN A 142 -14.32 -7.22 15.90
CA ASN A 142 -13.08 -7.35 16.66
C ASN A 142 -11.93 -8.04 15.91
N GLN A 143 -11.94 -8.03 14.57
CA GLN A 143 -10.79 -8.48 13.79
C GLN A 143 -9.74 -7.37 13.68
N ASP A 144 -8.47 -7.74 13.88
CA ASP A 144 -7.34 -6.83 13.67
C ASP A 144 -7.05 -6.69 12.17
N VAL A 145 -7.32 -5.51 11.63
CA VAL A 145 -7.06 -5.14 10.22
C VAL A 145 -5.67 -4.53 10.02
N LYS A 146 -4.91 -4.29 11.10
CA LYS A 146 -3.54 -3.78 11.03
C LYS A 146 -2.56 -4.95 11.00
N VAL A 147 -2.19 -5.38 9.81
CA VAL A 147 -1.45 -6.64 9.60
C VAL A 147 -0.04 -6.46 9.07
N PHE A 148 0.31 -5.27 8.57
CA PHE A 148 1.56 -5.09 7.86
C PHE A 148 2.72 -4.73 8.77
N SER A 149 3.89 -5.24 8.39
CA SER A 149 5.21 -4.82 8.88
C SER A 149 6.24 -5.02 7.77
N ALA A 150 7.09 -4.02 7.57
CA ALA A 150 8.18 -4.08 6.61
C ALA A 150 9.18 -5.18 7.01
N PRO A 151 9.82 -5.84 6.04
CA PRO A 151 10.84 -6.85 6.31
C PRO A 151 12.02 -6.31 7.11
N ALA A 152 12.59 -7.15 7.99
CA ALA A 152 13.69 -6.75 8.86
C ALA A 152 14.94 -6.26 8.08
N ILE A 153 15.20 -6.83 6.91
CA ILE A 153 16.31 -6.38 6.05
C ILE A 153 16.04 -5.00 5.45
N ALA A 154 14.81 -4.70 5.05
CA ALA A 154 14.43 -3.39 4.54
C ALA A 154 14.56 -2.31 5.62
N LYS A 155 14.14 -2.62 6.86
CA LYS A 155 14.33 -1.74 8.03
C LYS A 155 15.80 -1.38 8.24
N ARG A 156 16.70 -2.37 8.25
CA ARG A 156 18.15 -2.12 8.36
C ARG A 156 18.70 -1.25 7.23
N LYS A 157 18.27 -1.49 5.99
CA LYS A 157 18.67 -0.66 4.84
C LYS A 157 18.21 0.79 4.97
N ILE A 158 17.02 1.01 5.52
CA ILE A 158 16.53 2.36 5.82
C ILE A 158 17.33 3.01 6.94
N ASP A 159 17.70 2.28 7.99
CA ASP A 159 18.56 2.83 9.05
C ASP A 159 19.95 3.23 8.52
N GLU A 160 20.54 2.42 7.62
CA GLU A 160 21.78 2.75 6.91
C GLU A 160 21.62 3.99 6.04
N TRP A 161 20.53 4.07 5.27
CA TRP A 161 20.22 5.24 4.45
C TRP A 161 20.06 6.50 5.30
N CYS A 162 19.32 6.44 6.42
CA CYS A 162 19.16 7.56 7.34
C CYS A 162 20.49 8.05 7.90
N LYS A 163 21.43 7.15 8.22
CA LYS A 163 22.79 7.52 8.66
C LYS A 163 23.56 8.28 7.58
N ILE A 164 23.51 7.81 6.33
CA ILE A 164 24.17 8.46 5.18
C ILE A 164 23.54 9.82 4.89
N ALA A 165 22.21 9.89 4.95
CA ALA A 165 21.43 11.12 4.79
C ALA A 165 21.53 12.07 6.01
N LYS A 166 22.24 11.67 7.07
CA LYS A 166 22.40 12.44 8.32
C LYS A 166 21.07 12.83 8.96
N ILE A 167 20.10 11.91 8.93
CA ILE A 167 18.80 12.07 9.59
C ILE A 167 18.96 11.73 11.08
N ASP A 168 19.09 12.78 11.89
CA ASP A 168 19.28 12.73 13.34
C ASP A 168 18.07 13.24 14.15
N ARG A 169 17.06 13.75 13.46
CA ARG A 169 15.82 14.33 14.02
C ARG A 169 14.60 13.49 13.65
N PRO A 170 13.45 13.67 14.31
CA PRO A 170 12.20 13.03 13.91
C PRO A 170 11.91 13.26 12.42
N LEU A 171 11.64 12.17 11.71
CA LEU A 171 11.55 12.17 10.25
C LEU A 171 10.11 12.31 9.78
N VAL A 172 9.81 13.34 8.99
CA VAL A 172 8.56 13.45 8.23
C VAL A 172 8.81 13.01 6.79
N VAL A 173 8.00 12.07 6.31
CA VAL A 173 8.08 11.56 4.94
C VAL A 173 6.94 12.12 4.11
N LEU A 174 7.28 12.81 3.02
CA LEU A 174 6.34 13.32 2.04
C LEU A 174 6.31 12.38 0.83
N SER A 175 5.18 11.71 0.58
CA SER A 175 5.00 10.88 -0.62
C SER A 175 4.24 11.65 -1.68
N ILE A 176 4.93 12.01 -2.76
CA ILE A 176 4.36 12.77 -3.88
C ILE A 176 3.65 11.82 -4.82
N ARG A 177 2.49 12.25 -5.33
CA ARG A 177 1.74 11.54 -6.37
C ARG A 177 1.77 12.32 -7.69
N TYR A 178 1.96 11.59 -8.78
CA TYR A 178 1.82 12.09 -10.13
C TYR A 178 1.17 11.05 -11.05
N ASP A 179 0.12 11.45 -11.75
CA ASP A 179 -0.70 10.61 -12.63
C ASP A 179 -1.04 11.44 -13.87
N GLN A 180 -0.83 10.87 -15.06
CA GLN A 180 -1.13 11.56 -16.31
C GLN A 180 -2.61 11.51 -16.69
N VAL A 181 -3.33 10.49 -16.23
CA VAL A 181 -4.74 10.26 -16.55
C VAL A 181 -5.63 11.01 -15.56
N HIS A 182 -5.33 10.89 -14.28
CA HIS A 182 -6.10 11.51 -13.19
C HIS A 182 -5.31 12.65 -12.55
N GLN A 183 -5.03 13.70 -13.31
CA GLN A 183 -4.14 14.79 -12.88
C GLN A 183 -4.65 15.53 -11.63
N TRP A 184 -5.95 15.54 -11.38
CA TRP A 184 -6.54 16.09 -10.16
C TRP A 184 -6.13 15.34 -8.87
N LYS A 185 -5.57 14.13 -8.98
CA LYS A 185 -4.99 13.38 -7.86
C LYS A 185 -3.53 13.78 -7.56
N ASN A 186 -2.93 14.62 -8.38
CA ASN A 186 -1.52 14.98 -8.25
C ASN A 186 -1.33 15.91 -7.05
N ALA A 187 -0.18 15.79 -6.40
CA ALA A 187 0.20 16.75 -5.37
C ALA A 187 0.58 18.08 -6.02
N ASP A 188 0.21 19.19 -5.38
CA ASP A 188 0.75 20.49 -5.74
C ASP A 188 2.22 20.56 -5.29
N GLN A 189 3.13 20.47 -6.26
CA GLN A 189 4.57 20.44 -5.99
C GLN A 189 5.04 21.74 -5.33
N ALA A 190 4.53 22.90 -5.73
CA ALA A 190 4.95 24.18 -5.17
C ALA A 190 4.54 24.28 -3.70
N THR A 191 3.30 23.88 -3.40
CA THR A 191 2.80 23.87 -2.03
C THR A 191 3.56 22.85 -1.16
N PHE A 192 3.85 21.66 -1.68
CA PHE A 192 4.68 20.68 -0.96
C PHE A 192 6.12 21.17 -0.73
N GLU A 193 6.70 21.93 -1.67
CA GLU A 193 8.02 22.56 -1.48
C GLU A 193 8.00 23.62 -0.37
N GLU A 194 6.97 24.45 -0.28
CA GLU A 194 6.81 25.43 0.81
C GLU A 194 6.63 24.72 2.16
N PHE A 195 5.84 23.65 2.18
CA PHE A 195 5.62 22.86 3.38
C PHE A 195 6.88 22.13 3.86
N GLN A 196 7.79 21.74 2.96
CA GLN A 196 9.11 21.23 3.35
C GLN A 196 9.88 22.24 4.20
N GLN A 197 9.85 23.52 3.83
CA GLN A 197 10.54 24.57 4.60
C GLN A 197 9.92 24.70 5.99
N TYR A 198 8.59 24.72 6.07
CA TYR A 198 7.88 24.73 7.35
C TYR A 198 8.32 23.60 8.29
N LEU A 199 8.41 22.37 7.78
CA LEU A 199 8.85 21.21 8.57
C LEU A 199 10.30 21.33 9.05
N LEU A 200 11.19 21.83 8.18
CA LEU A 200 12.59 22.07 8.52
C LEU A 200 12.73 23.14 9.62
N ASP A 201 11.97 24.24 9.52
CA ASP A 201 11.96 25.34 10.50
C ASP A 201 11.43 24.88 11.85
N ARG A 202 10.54 23.88 11.87
CA ARG A 202 10.07 23.20 13.08
C ARG A 202 11.03 22.13 13.62
N GLY A 203 12.19 21.97 13.00
CA GLY A 203 13.23 21.07 13.47
C GLY A 203 13.03 19.61 13.05
N PHE A 204 12.14 19.29 12.12
CA PHE A 204 12.02 17.93 11.59
C PHE A 204 13.07 17.66 10.51
N ALA A 205 13.50 16.41 10.41
CA ALA A 205 14.12 15.92 9.19
C ALA A 205 13.02 15.63 8.16
N VAL A 206 13.28 15.91 6.88
CA VAL A 206 12.28 15.73 5.81
C VAL A 206 12.86 14.83 4.72
N ALA A 207 12.09 13.81 4.35
CA ALA A 207 12.38 12.97 3.19
C ALA A 207 11.21 12.97 2.20
N VAL A 208 11.52 13.13 0.92
CA VAL A 208 10.54 13.07 -0.17
C VAL A 208 10.67 11.74 -0.90
N ILE A 209 9.57 11.01 -1.03
CA ILE A 209 9.44 9.89 -1.97
C ILE A 209 8.76 10.43 -3.24
N PRO A 210 9.47 10.51 -4.37
CA PRO A 210 8.86 10.90 -5.64
C PRO A 210 7.87 9.85 -6.15
N ASP A 211 7.01 10.27 -7.07
CA ASP A 211 6.15 9.34 -7.80
C ASP A 211 6.97 8.43 -8.73
N THR A 212 6.56 7.16 -8.82
CA THR A 212 7.20 6.15 -9.67
C THR A 212 7.30 6.59 -11.13
N TYR A 213 6.25 7.22 -11.68
CA TYR A 213 6.24 7.71 -13.06
C TYR A 213 7.31 8.77 -13.31
N LEU A 214 7.53 9.67 -12.34
CA LEU A 214 8.55 10.71 -12.45
C LEU A 214 9.95 10.11 -12.41
N VAL A 215 10.20 9.18 -11.49
CA VAL A 215 11.52 8.53 -11.35
C VAL A 215 11.90 7.72 -12.59
N THR A 216 10.97 6.95 -13.15
CA THR A 216 11.26 6.14 -14.36
C THR A 216 11.47 6.99 -15.61
N ARG A 217 11.10 8.28 -15.59
CA ARG A 217 11.40 9.27 -16.62
C ARG A 217 12.66 10.10 -16.34
N GLY A 218 13.37 9.81 -15.25
CA GLY A 218 14.55 10.57 -14.83
C GLY A 218 14.21 11.98 -14.32
N VAL A 219 12.96 12.22 -13.92
CA VAL A 219 12.54 13.52 -13.37
C VAL A 219 12.89 13.55 -11.89
N ILE A 220 13.71 14.53 -11.51
CA ILE A 220 14.10 14.79 -10.13
C ILE A 220 13.10 15.79 -9.54
N PRO A 221 12.42 15.46 -8.42
CA PRO A 221 11.53 16.42 -7.77
C PRO A 221 12.33 17.60 -7.24
N ARG A 222 11.73 18.79 -7.29
CA ARG A 222 12.28 19.97 -6.64
C ARG A 222 12.10 19.82 -5.13
N VAL A 223 13.15 20.10 -4.38
CA VAL A 223 13.15 20.03 -2.92
C VAL A 223 13.96 21.19 -2.32
N LYS A 224 13.61 21.60 -1.10
CA LYS A 224 14.35 22.63 -0.36
C LYS A 224 15.73 22.11 0.07
N PRO A 225 16.74 23.00 0.25
CA PRO A 225 18.00 22.63 0.87
C PRO A 225 17.78 21.95 2.24
N GLY A 226 18.47 20.83 2.49
CA GLY A 226 18.30 20.05 3.72
C GLY A 226 17.24 18.95 3.65
N VAL A 227 16.42 18.90 2.58
CA VAL A 227 15.49 17.79 2.32
C VAL A 227 16.20 16.65 1.60
N SER A 228 15.96 15.42 2.06
CA SER A 228 16.47 14.21 1.40
C SER A 228 15.46 13.68 0.37
N ILE A 229 15.95 13.20 -0.78
CA ILE A 229 15.10 12.48 -1.75
C ILE A 229 15.39 10.99 -1.63
N PHE A 230 14.34 10.18 -1.49
CA PHE A 230 14.43 8.73 -1.43
C PHE A 230 13.84 8.06 -2.68
N PHE A 231 14.64 8.01 -3.75
CA PHE A 231 14.25 7.42 -5.02
C PHE A 231 13.94 5.93 -4.94
N GLN A 232 14.63 5.20 -4.06
CA GLN A 232 14.47 3.76 -3.90
C GLN A 232 13.05 3.42 -3.48
N GLY A 233 12.43 4.21 -2.61
CA GLY A 233 11.04 4.03 -2.21
C GLY A 233 10.03 4.22 -3.36
N ALA A 234 10.41 4.86 -4.47
CA ALA A 234 9.55 4.96 -5.64
C ALA A 234 9.52 3.66 -6.48
N LEU A 235 10.53 2.80 -6.33
CA LEU A 235 10.76 1.60 -7.16
C LEU A 235 10.68 0.30 -6.37
N ASP A 236 10.95 0.36 -5.07
CA ASP A 236 10.96 -0.79 -4.15
C ASP A 236 9.96 -0.56 -3.01
N PHE A 237 8.94 -1.40 -2.97
CA PHE A 237 7.87 -1.27 -1.98
C PHE A 237 8.33 -1.62 -0.56
N GLU A 238 9.22 -2.60 -0.38
CA GLU A 238 9.70 -2.99 0.95
C GLU A 238 10.50 -1.86 1.59
N LEU A 239 11.35 -1.20 0.80
CA LEU A 239 12.08 -0.02 1.25
C LEU A 239 11.15 1.16 1.54
N ARG A 240 10.11 1.37 0.72
CA ARG A 240 9.07 2.38 1.01
C ARG A 240 8.35 2.09 2.33
N ALA A 241 7.91 0.86 2.54
CA ALA A 241 7.23 0.41 3.75
C ALA A 241 8.13 0.60 5.00
N ALA A 242 9.40 0.22 4.90
CA ALA A 242 10.38 0.42 5.97
C ALA A 242 10.61 1.91 6.28
N LEU A 243 10.64 2.78 5.26
CA LEU A 243 10.76 4.22 5.46
C LEU A 243 9.51 4.81 6.14
N PHE A 244 8.31 4.35 5.75
CA PHE A 244 7.05 4.73 6.40
C PHE A 244 6.98 4.30 7.86
N GLU A 245 7.57 3.17 8.23
CA GLU A 245 7.67 2.74 9.62
C GLU A 245 8.71 3.50 10.43
N ARG A 246 9.82 3.88 9.79
CA ARG A 246 10.89 4.67 10.42
C ARG A 246 10.49 6.12 10.63
N ALA A 247 9.54 6.63 9.84
CA ALA A 247 9.05 7.99 9.92
C ALA A 247 8.32 8.24 11.24
N PHE A 248 8.50 9.44 11.79
CA PHE A 248 7.61 9.99 12.79
C PHE A 248 6.20 10.12 12.23
N MET A 249 6.09 10.61 10.99
CA MET A 249 4.81 10.83 10.32
C MET A 249 4.97 10.77 8.81
N THR A 250 3.95 10.27 8.12
CA THR A 250 3.88 10.28 6.65
C THR A 250 2.77 11.19 6.16
N ILE A 251 3.07 12.08 5.22
CA ILE A 251 2.08 12.97 4.60
C ILE A 251 2.09 12.69 3.09
N SER A 252 0.90 12.53 2.51
CA SER A 252 0.79 12.09 1.13
C SER A 252 -0.50 12.55 0.50
N LYS A 253 -0.52 12.73 -0.83
CA LYS A 253 -1.78 12.64 -1.58
C LYS A 253 -2.25 11.20 -1.61
N HIS A 254 -3.56 11.01 -1.62
CA HIS A 254 -4.17 9.70 -1.72
C HIS A 254 -3.61 8.94 -2.92
N GLY A 255 -2.99 7.80 -2.64
CA GLY A 255 -2.28 6.98 -3.60
C GLY A 255 -2.20 5.53 -3.14
N GLY A 256 -2.08 4.61 -4.08
CA GLY A 256 -2.06 3.18 -3.77
C GLY A 256 -1.08 2.78 -2.65
N PRO A 257 0.20 3.20 -2.70
CA PRO A 257 1.17 2.85 -1.66
C PRO A 257 0.83 3.40 -0.27
N THR A 258 0.05 4.49 -0.18
CA THR A 258 -0.32 5.12 1.08
C THR A 258 -1.27 4.26 1.91
N MET A 259 -1.98 3.33 1.27
CA MET A 259 -2.87 2.35 1.94
C MET A 259 -2.11 1.47 2.93
N TYR A 260 -0.80 1.30 2.76
CA TYR A 260 0.06 0.63 3.74
C TYR A 260 -0.11 1.22 5.15
N ASN A 261 -0.19 2.54 5.26
CA ASN A 261 -0.28 3.25 6.54
C ASN A 261 -1.63 3.07 7.24
N LEU A 262 -2.69 2.74 6.50
CA LEU A 262 -4.01 2.42 7.10
C LEU A 262 -3.99 1.09 7.85
N PHE A 263 -3.19 0.13 7.37
CA PHE A 263 -3.21 -1.26 7.81
C PHE A 263 -1.93 -1.70 8.51
N ARG A 264 -1.14 -0.74 9.03
CA ARG A 264 0.02 -1.03 9.89
C ARG A 264 -0.22 -0.51 11.31
N HIS A 265 0.35 -1.19 12.29
CA HIS A 265 0.36 -0.73 13.67
C HIS A 265 1.22 0.52 13.86
N GLY A 266 0.81 1.41 14.77
CA GLY A 266 1.58 2.60 15.16
C GLY A 266 1.80 3.63 14.05
N SER A 267 1.00 3.65 12.99
CA SER A 267 1.13 4.66 11.94
C SER A 267 0.65 6.03 12.38
N ARG A 268 1.38 7.06 11.95
CA ARG A 268 0.96 8.46 12.03
C ARG A 268 0.94 9.01 10.61
N PHE A 269 -0.23 9.37 10.11
CA PHE A 269 -0.35 9.77 8.71
C PHE A 269 -1.39 10.85 8.47
N LEU A 270 -1.14 11.61 7.40
CA LEU A 270 -2.16 12.36 6.68
C LEU A 270 -2.20 11.88 5.23
N ILE A 271 -3.39 11.51 4.78
CA ILE A 271 -3.66 11.17 3.39
C ILE A 271 -4.63 12.23 2.85
N PHE A 272 -4.12 13.15 2.04
CA PHE A 272 -4.92 14.20 1.42
C PHE A 272 -5.69 13.62 0.23
N GLN A 273 -7.00 13.62 0.37
CA GLN A 273 -7.93 13.18 -0.67
C GLN A 273 -8.16 14.31 -1.68
N GLY A 274 -8.34 15.54 -1.20
CA GLY A 274 -8.90 16.65 -1.98
C GLY A 274 -10.44 16.65 -1.94
N ASP A 275 -11.05 17.76 -2.34
CA ASP A 275 -12.51 17.93 -2.39
C ASP A 275 -13.10 17.46 -3.72
N THR A 276 -12.24 17.29 -4.73
CA THR A 276 -12.61 16.97 -6.12
C THR A 276 -12.76 15.48 -6.41
N VAL A 277 -12.83 14.63 -5.39
CA VAL A 277 -12.67 13.18 -5.59
C VAL A 277 -13.98 12.48 -5.88
N LEU A 278 -14.11 11.95 -7.11
CA LEU A 278 -14.93 10.77 -7.40
C LEU A 278 -14.33 9.55 -6.68
N PRO A 279 -15.13 8.74 -5.98
CA PRO A 279 -16.60 8.64 -6.04
C PRO A 279 -17.34 9.79 -5.34
N SER A 280 -18.57 10.10 -5.80
CA SER A 280 -19.46 11.05 -5.08
C SER A 280 -19.53 10.72 -3.59
N THR A 281 -19.86 11.68 -2.72
CA THR A 281 -19.95 11.47 -1.25
C THR A 281 -20.74 10.21 -0.90
N ASP A 282 -21.83 9.94 -1.62
CA ASP A 282 -22.68 8.76 -1.46
C ASP A 282 -21.99 7.46 -1.90
N GLU A 283 -21.25 7.49 -3.01
CA GLU A 283 -20.55 6.33 -3.52
C GLU A 283 -19.30 6.02 -2.68
N PHE A 284 -18.59 7.03 -2.17
CA PHE A 284 -17.55 6.86 -1.14
C PHE A 284 -18.13 6.15 0.08
N THR A 285 -19.25 6.65 0.60
CA THR A 285 -19.93 6.09 1.77
C THR A 285 -20.34 4.64 1.54
N ARG A 286 -20.88 4.33 0.36
CA ARG A 286 -21.24 2.94 0.00
C ARG A 286 -20.02 2.03 -0.13
N MET A 287 -18.92 2.52 -0.69
CA MET A 287 -17.70 1.73 -0.93
C MET A 287 -16.92 1.45 0.35
N TRP A 288 -16.89 2.42 1.28
CA TRP A 288 -16.08 2.34 2.50
C TRP A 288 -16.90 1.95 3.73
N ASP A 289 -18.23 2.12 3.72
CA ASP A 289 -19.07 2.07 4.94
C ASP A 289 -18.60 3.09 6.00
N VAL A 290 -18.12 4.25 5.52
CA VAL A 290 -17.60 5.39 6.27
C VAL A 290 -18.17 6.66 5.63
N GLN A 291 -18.78 7.56 6.41
CA GLN A 291 -19.33 8.79 5.84
C GLN A 291 -18.21 9.69 5.29
N TRP A 292 -18.52 10.51 4.29
CA TRP A 292 -17.58 11.52 3.84
C TRP A 292 -17.21 12.47 4.98
N GLY A 293 -15.91 12.70 5.20
CA GLY A 293 -15.38 13.47 6.32
C GLY A 293 -15.03 12.64 7.56
N ASP A 294 -15.62 11.46 7.71
CA ASP A 294 -15.30 10.54 8.80
C ASP A 294 -13.99 9.78 8.53
N GLN A 295 -13.47 9.13 9.58
CA GLN A 295 -12.29 8.28 9.48
C GLN A 295 -12.70 6.80 9.49
N PRO A 296 -11.96 5.92 8.79
CA PRO A 296 -12.10 4.48 8.98
C PRO A 296 -12.04 4.11 10.47
N PRO A 297 -12.87 3.17 10.96
CA PRO A 297 -13.07 2.97 12.39
C PRO A 297 -11.82 2.44 13.13
N TRP A 298 -10.82 1.95 12.41
CA TRP A 298 -9.53 1.53 12.97
C TRP A 298 -8.47 2.64 13.00
N CYS A 299 -8.77 3.84 12.48
CA CYS A 299 -7.87 4.99 12.57
C CYS A 299 -7.81 5.50 14.02
N THR A 300 -6.61 5.87 14.44
CA THR A 300 -6.36 6.57 15.72
C THR A 300 -6.38 8.09 15.51
N GLU A 301 -6.25 8.87 16.58
CA GLU A 301 -6.17 10.33 16.52
C GLU A 301 -4.98 10.86 15.70
N HIS A 302 -3.97 10.04 15.42
CA HIS A 302 -2.81 10.39 14.59
C HIS A 302 -2.92 9.88 13.14
N GLN A 303 -4.07 9.33 12.75
CA GLN A 303 -4.30 8.73 11.43
C GLN A 303 -5.50 9.42 10.78
N ARG A 304 -5.26 10.22 9.73
CA ARG A 304 -6.32 11.01 9.11
C ARG A 304 -6.30 10.97 7.59
N ILE A 305 -7.45 10.69 7.01
CA ILE A 305 -7.80 11.05 5.63
C ILE A 305 -8.31 12.50 5.68
N VAL A 306 -7.62 13.39 4.96
CA VAL A 306 -7.92 14.81 4.92
C VAL A 306 -8.74 15.10 3.66
N TYR A 307 -10.02 15.39 3.86
CA TYR A 307 -10.99 15.77 2.83
C TYR A 307 -10.95 17.28 2.61
N GLN A 308 -9.77 17.78 2.25
CA GLN A 308 -9.50 19.16 1.89
C GLN A 308 -8.43 19.16 0.81
N GLU A 309 -8.39 20.21 0.00
CA GLU A 309 -7.27 20.44 -0.91
C GLU A 309 -5.95 20.62 -0.14
N ASP A 310 -4.84 20.22 -0.75
CA ASP A 310 -3.49 20.24 -0.18
C ASP A 310 -2.86 21.64 -0.24
N THR A 311 -3.60 22.67 0.18
CA THR A 311 -3.05 24.02 0.36
C THR A 311 -2.05 24.05 1.52
N LEU A 312 -1.13 25.02 1.51
CA LEU A 312 -0.12 25.14 2.57
C LEU A 312 -0.78 25.24 3.96
N GLN A 313 -1.82 26.06 4.08
CA GLN A 313 -2.54 26.23 5.34
C GLN A 313 -3.18 24.91 5.81
N ASN A 314 -3.85 24.18 4.91
CA ASN A 314 -4.47 22.90 5.25
C ASN A 314 -3.43 21.84 5.64
N LEU A 315 -2.26 21.83 5.00
CA LEU A 315 -1.15 20.96 5.37
C LEU A 315 -0.68 21.25 6.80
N ILE A 316 -0.48 22.53 7.14
CA ILE A 316 -0.06 22.96 8.48
C ILE A 316 -1.13 22.62 9.52
N ASP A 317 -2.38 23.03 9.30
CA ASP A 317 -3.48 22.88 10.25
C ASP A 317 -3.74 21.40 10.61
N ASN A 318 -3.58 20.49 9.64
CA ASN A 318 -3.75 19.07 9.89
C ASN A 318 -2.50 18.39 10.46
N ALA A 319 -1.30 18.90 10.14
CA ALA A 319 -0.05 18.30 10.62
C ALA A 319 0.27 18.72 12.05
N ASP A 320 0.03 19.97 12.41
CA ASP A 320 0.42 20.55 13.69
C ASP A 320 -0.04 19.81 14.94
N PRO A 321 -1.29 19.32 15.01
CA PRO A 321 -1.74 18.52 16.14
C PRO A 321 -0.90 17.27 16.36
N ILE A 322 -0.41 16.65 15.27
CA ILE A 322 0.40 15.43 15.33
C ILE A 322 1.87 15.79 15.56
N LEU A 323 2.40 16.78 14.84
CA LEU A 323 3.80 17.23 14.96
C LEU A 323 4.12 17.73 16.37
N SER A 324 3.17 18.36 17.06
CA SER A 324 3.36 18.87 18.43
C SER A 324 3.51 17.76 19.48
N THR A 325 3.26 16.50 19.12
CA THR A 325 3.51 15.32 19.99
C THR A 325 4.92 14.73 19.83
N ALA A 326 5.73 15.30 18.94
CA ALA A 326 7.09 14.83 18.74
C ALA A 326 7.93 15.06 20.01
N PRO A 327 8.74 14.07 20.43
CA PRO A 327 9.78 14.31 21.40
C PRO A 327 10.83 15.20 20.71
N MET A 328 10.65 16.51 20.84
CA MET A 328 11.65 17.48 20.47
C MET A 328 12.58 17.56 21.67
N ASP A 329 13.67 16.80 21.65
CA ASP A 329 14.67 16.87 22.72
C ASP A 329 15.06 18.33 22.95
N GLU A 330 14.91 18.78 24.20
CA GLU A 330 15.47 20.02 24.72
C GLU A 330 16.97 20.02 24.40
N ALA A 331 17.40 20.99 23.59
CA ALA A 331 18.77 21.47 23.41
C ALA A 331 19.90 20.40 23.46
N ARG A 332 20.49 20.12 22.29
CA ARG A 332 21.94 19.87 22.23
C ARG A 332 22.68 21.14 21.91
#